data_AF-A0A520EWE8-F1
#
_entry.id   AF-A0A520EWE8-F1
#
_cell.length_a   1.000
_cell.length_b   1.000
_cell.length_c   1.000
_cell.angle_alpha   90.00
_cell.angle_beta   90.00
_cell.angle_gamma   90.00
#
_symmetry.space_group_name_H-M   'P 1'
#
loop_
_entity.id
_entity.type
_entity.pdbx_description
1 polymer ?
#
loop_
_entity_poly.entity_id
_entity_poly.type
_entity_poly.pdbx_seq_one_letter_code
_entity_poly.pdbx_strand_id
1 'polypeptide(L)'
;MTARPLAESVDPGWARALAPVETNVAAMGDFLRAELAAGKHYLPAGENVLRAFRYPFDRVRVLIVGQDPYPTPGHAVGLSFSVAPDVRPVPRSLANIFKEYSDDLGLPTPSNGDLTPWAEQGVMLLNRVLTVEPSAAASHRKKGWEAVTEQAIRALVARAEDPRAPGLVAILWGRDAATLKPML
;
A
#
# COMPACT_ATOMS: atom_id res chain seq x y z
N MET A 1 16.57 12.84 4.34
CA MET A 1 16.56 11.44 4.82
C MET A 1 17.53 10.66 3.96
N THR A 2 18.59 10.11 4.54
CA THR A 2 19.51 9.19 3.86
C THR A 2 18.72 7.98 3.36
N ALA A 3 18.97 7.56 2.12
CA ALA A 3 18.33 6.37 1.56
C ALA A 3 18.80 5.15 2.37
N ARG A 4 17.92 4.62 3.21
CA ARG A 4 18.19 3.33 3.85
C ARG A 4 18.07 2.23 2.78
N PRO A 5 18.94 1.22 2.79
CA PRO A 5 18.77 0.04 1.96
C PRO A 5 17.36 -0.54 2.11
N LEU A 6 16.84 -1.14 1.04
CA LEU A 6 15.52 -1.76 1.07
C LEU A 6 15.44 -2.82 2.19
N ALA A 7 16.50 -3.62 2.34
CA ALA A 7 16.63 -4.65 3.37
C ALA A 7 16.50 -4.14 4.82
N GLU A 8 16.75 -2.85 5.08
CA GLU A 8 16.58 -2.23 6.40
C GLU A 8 15.20 -1.58 6.60
N SER A 9 14.40 -1.51 5.54
CA SER A 9 13.15 -0.73 5.50
C SER A 9 11.89 -1.60 5.46
N VAL A 10 12.03 -2.87 5.09
CA VAL A 10 10.94 -3.83 4.85
C VAL A 10 11.26 -5.19 5.47
N ASP A 11 10.26 -6.07 5.54
CA ASP A 11 10.42 -7.47 5.95
C ASP A 11 11.44 -8.21 5.05
N PRO A 12 12.25 -9.15 5.57
CA PRO A 12 13.25 -9.86 4.76
C PRO A 12 12.69 -10.62 3.55
N GLY A 13 11.46 -11.14 3.65
CA GLY A 13 10.79 -11.77 2.51
C GLY A 13 10.46 -10.75 1.42
N TRP A 14 9.94 -9.59 1.82
CA TRP A 14 9.72 -8.47 0.90
C TRP A 14 11.00 -7.92 0.30
N ALA A 15 12.10 -7.83 1.06
CA ALA A 15 13.38 -7.38 0.54
C ALA A 15 13.87 -8.29 -0.61
N ARG A 16 13.73 -9.61 -0.48
CA ARG A 16 14.02 -10.56 -1.57
C ARG A 16 13.04 -10.40 -2.74
N ALA A 17 11.74 -10.33 -2.45
CA ALA A 17 10.69 -10.22 -3.46
C ALA A 17 10.82 -8.95 -4.33
N LEU A 18 11.29 -7.85 -3.74
CA LEU A 18 11.44 -6.56 -4.38
C LEU A 18 12.86 -6.29 -4.92
N ALA A 19 13.81 -7.21 -4.75
CA ALA A 19 15.16 -7.08 -5.29
C ALA A 19 15.20 -6.72 -6.79
N PRO A 20 14.34 -7.28 -7.67
CA PRO A 20 14.32 -6.93 -9.10
C PRO A 20 13.98 -5.45 -9.40
N VAL A 21 13.39 -4.74 -8.43
CA VAL A 21 12.97 -3.33 -8.56
C VAL A 21 13.68 -2.42 -7.55
N GLU A 22 14.80 -2.87 -6.97
CA GLU A 22 15.56 -2.06 -6.01
C GLU A 22 16.01 -0.72 -6.62
N THR A 23 16.46 -0.72 -7.88
CA THR A 23 16.81 0.50 -8.61
C THR A 23 15.61 1.42 -8.81
N ASN A 24 14.41 0.88 -9.02
CA ASN A 24 13.19 1.67 -9.12
C ASN A 24 12.82 2.29 -7.77
N VAL A 25 12.97 1.56 -6.66
CA VAL A 25 12.75 2.11 -5.31
C VAL A 25 13.75 3.24 -5.02
N ALA A 26 15.02 3.07 -5.36
CA ALA A 26 16.03 4.11 -5.23
C ALA A 26 15.68 5.36 -6.05
N ALA A 27 15.28 5.18 -7.31
CA ALA A 27 14.83 6.26 -8.19
C ALA A 27 13.58 6.98 -7.65
N MET A 28 12.64 6.26 -7.02
CA MET A 28 11.51 6.89 -6.33
C MET A 28 11.98 7.73 -5.13
N GLY A 29 13.00 7.28 -4.40
CA GLY A 29 13.64 8.08 -3.36
C GLY A 29 14.25 9.38 -3.89
N ASP A 30 14.91 9.33 -5.06
CA ASP A 30 15.43 10.52 -5.74
C ASP A 30 14.30 11.46 -6.20
N PHE A 31 13.24 10.91 -6.79
CA PHE A 31 12.06 11.67 -7.20
C PHE A 31 11.45 12.44 -6.02
N LEU A 32 11.24 11.78 -4.86
CA LEU A 32 10.68 12.45 -3.68
C LEU A 32 11.62 13.52 -3.12
N ARG A 33 12.94 13.30 -3.15
CA ARG A 33 13.92 14.33 -2.76
C ARG A 33 13.87 15.53 -3.70
N ALA A 34 13.72 15.30 -5.01
CA ALA A 34 13.60 16.36 -5.99
C ALA A 34 12.30 17.17 -5.80
N GLU A 35 11.17 16.52 -5.53
CA GLU A 35 9.90 17.20 -5.23
C GLU A 35 10.03 18.07 -3.98
N LEU A 36 10.66 17.57 -2.91
CA LEU A 36 10.94 18.36 -1.71
C LEU A 36 11.87 19.55 -1.99
N ALA A 37 12.92 19.37 -2.78
CA ALA A 37 13.84 20.43 -3.17
C ALA A 37 13.15 21.51 -4.04
N ALA A 38 12.12 21.12 -4.79
CA ALA A 38 11.28 22.03 -5.57
C ALA A 38 10.18 22.72 -4.72
N GLY A 39 10.18 22.54 -3.39
CA GLY A 39 9.22 23.17 -2.48
C GLY A 39 7.85 22.48 -2.43
N LYS A 40 7.71 21.30 -3.03
CA LYS A 40 6.50 20.47 -2.92
C LYS A 40 6.60 19.55 -1.71
N HIS A 41 5.46 18.92 -1.39
CA HIS A 41 5.36 17.93 -0.33
C HIS A 41 4.75 16.64 -0.86
N TYR A 42 4.87 15.55 -0.10
CA TYR A 42 4.22 14.29 -0.40
C TYR A 42 3.67 13.63 0.87
N LEU A 43 2.70 12.74 0.66
CA LEU A 43 2.09 11.86 1.65
C LEU A 43 2.27 10.40 1.20
N PRO A 44 2.32 9.42 2.12
CA PRO A 44 2.38 9.59 3.57
C PRO A 44 3.76 10.11 4.03
N ALA A 45 3.98 10.21 5.35
CA ALA A 45 5.31 10.45 5.92
C ALA A 45 6.34 9.45 5.36
N GLY A 46 7.60 9.87 5.22
CA GLY A 46 8.63 9.10 4.51
C GLY A 46 8.82 7.68 5.05
N GLU A 47 8.83 7.54 6.38
CA GLU A 47 8.90 6.26 7.07
C GLU A 47 7.67 5.38 6.83
N ASN A 48 6.56 5.92 6.34
CA ASN A 48 5.35 5.15 6.08
C ASN A 48 5.17 4.76 4.61
N VAL A 49 5.98 5.28 3.69
CA VAL A 49 5.84 5.02 2.24
C VAL A 49 5.89 3.52 1.91
N LEU A 50 6.79 2.78 2.56
CA LEU A 50 6.95 1.34 2.37
C LEU A 50 6.32 0.50 3.51
N ARG A 51 5.42 1.08 4.32
CA ARG A 51 4.89 0.43 5.52
C ARG A 51 4.18 -0.89 5.23
N ALA A 52 3.44 -0.99 4.13
CA ALA A 52 2.77 -2.23 3.72
C ALA A 52 3.74 -3.43 3.58
N PHE A 53 5.01 -3.18 3.23
CA PHE A 53 6.03 -4.21 3.07
C PHE A 53 6.76 -4.56 4.37
N ARG A 54 6.39 -3.96 5.51
CA ARG A 54 6.93 -4.34 6.83
C ARG A 54 6.25 -5.56 7.43
N TYR A 55 5.05 -5.89 6.92
CA TYR A 55 4.33 -7.08 7.35
C TYR A 55 4.88 -8.30 6.61
N PRO A 56 4.96 -9.48 7.25
CA PRO A 56 5.66 -10.64 6.68
C PRO A 56 5.12 -11.06 5.31
N PHE A 57 5.97 -11.08 4.29
CA PHE A 57 5.63 -11.51 2.92
C PHE A 57 4.98 -12.90 2.91
N ASP A 58 5.57 -13.84 3.65
CA ASP A 58 5.15 -15.24 3.67
C ASP A 58 3.78 -15.45 4.32
N ARG A 59 3.27 -14.48 5.10
CA ARG A 59 1.96 -14.54 5.76
C ARG A 59 0.82 -13.93 4.96
N VAL A 60 1.12 -13.30 3.82
CA VAL A 60 0.08 -12.66 2.99
C VAL A 60 -0.86 -13.72 2.43
N ARG A 61 -2.16 -13.52 2.59
CA ARG A 61 -3.23 -14.39 2.08
C ARG A 61 -4.32 -13.62 1.30
N VAL A 62 -4.48 -12.33 1.60
CA VAL A 62 -5.37 -11.44 0.87
C VAL A 62 -4.58 -10.21 0.44
N LEU A 63 -4.76 -9.78 -0.80
CA LEU A 63 -4.27 -8.52 -1.34
C LEU A 63 -5.45 -7.59 -1.59
N ILE A 64 -5.47 -6.42 -0.95
CA ILE A 64 -6.40 -5.33 -1.26
C ILE A 64 -5.61 -4.25 -1.98
N VAL A 65 -6.07 -3.85 -3.16
CA VAL A 65 -5.40 -2.81 -3.97
C VAL A 65 -6.23 -1.54 -4.05
N GLY A 66 -5.67 -0.43 -3.51
CA GLY A 66 -6.14 0.93 -3.71
C GLY A 66 -5.38 1.66 -4.83
N GLN A 67 -5.79 2.90 -5.13
CA GLN A 67 -5.19 3.71 -6.19
C GLN A 67 -3.87 4.36 -5.73
N ASP A 68 -3.98 5.30 -4.81
CA ASP A 68 -2.90 6.11 -4.23
C ASP A 68 -3.29 6.51 -2.80
N PRO A 69 -2.36 7.03 -1.98
CA PRO A 69 -2.67 7.40 -0.60
C PRO A 69 -3.74 8.50 -0.53
N TYR A 70 -4.37 8.66 0.64
CA TYR A 70 -5.25 9.80 0.86
C TYR A 70 -4.49 11.13 0.63
N PRO A 71 -5.04 12.05 -0.18
CA PRO A 71 -4.38 13.32 -0.47
C PRO A 71 -4.48 14.30 0.70
N THR A 72 -5.36 14.05 1.67
CA THR A 72 -5.52 14.89 2.86
C THR A 72 -4.37 14.65 3.84
N PRO A 73 -3.59 15.68 4.22
CA PRO A 73 -2.57 15.56 5.26
C PRO A 73 -3.13 14.96 6.56
N GLY A 74 -2.37 14.08 7.20
CA GLY A 74 -2.77 13.39 8.43
C GLY A 74 -3.62 12.12 8.22
N HIS A 75 -4.14 11.87 7.01
CA HIS A 75 -4.93 10.66 6.77
C HIS A 75 -4.06 9.46 6.36
N ALA A 76 -3.16 9.65 5.38
CA ALA A 76 -2.39 8.53 4.83
C ALA A 76 -1.33 8.01 5.81
N VAL A 77 -1.40 6.72 6.15
CA VAL A 77 -0.47 6.07 7.10
C VAL A 77 0.38 4.95 6.47
N GLY A 78 0.40 4.84 5.13
CA GLY A 78 1.21 3.84 4.42
C GLY A 78 0.56 2.47 4.22
N LEU A 79 -0.71 2.33 4.57
CA LEU A 79 -1.56 1.18 4.30
C LEU A 79 -2.79 1.68 3.53
N SER A 80 -3.13 1.06 2.39
CA SER A 80 -4.27 1.50 1.58
C SER A 80 -5.54 1.55 2.41
N PHE A 81 -6.30 2.65 2.29
CA PHE A 81 -7.55 2.93 3.02
C PHE A 81 -7.42 3.12 4.54
N SER A 82 -6.30 2.77 5.17
CA SER A 82 -6.12 2.97 6.62
C SER A 82 -5.86 4.43 6.95
N VAL A 83 -6.34 4.85 8.12
CA VAL A 83 -5.96 6.10 8.79
C VAL A 83 -5.45 5.82 10.21
N ALA A 84 -4.94 6.82 10.92
CA ALA A 84 -4.60 6.67 12.33
C ALA A 84 -5.88 6.56 13.21
N PRO A 85 -5.83 5.90 14.38
CA PRO A 85 -7.01 5.64 15.20
C PRO A 85 -7.81 6.88 15.62
N ASP A 86 -7.12 8.01 15.78
CA ASP A 86 -7.64 9.31 16.21
C ASP A 86 -8.29 10.13 15.08
N VAL A 87 -8.09 9.75 13.81
CA VAL A 87 -8.65 10.47 12.66
C VAL A 87 -10.17 10.40 12.65
N ARG A 88 -10.83 11.55 12.79
CA ARG A 88 -12.28 11.71 12.70
C ARG A 88 -12.67 13.03 12.01
N PRO A 89 -13.71 13.03 11.14
CA PRO A 89 -14.38 11.85 10.59
C PRO A 89 -13.43 11.02 9.71
N VAL A 90 -13.69 9.71 9.59
CA VAL A 90 -12.89 8.86 8.69
C VAL A 90 -13.13 9.25 7.21
N PRO A 91 -12.17 9.03 6.31
CA PRO A 91 -12.35 9.33 4.89
C PRO A 91 -13.56 8.63 4.29
N ARG A 92 -14.22 9.27 3.31
CA ARG A 92 -15.46 8.76 2.70
C ARG A 92 -15.31 7.34 2.12
N SER A 93 -14.17 7.01 1.52
CA SER A 93 -13.95 5.66 0.99
C SER A 93 -13.85 4.63 2.12
N LEU A 94 -13.22 4.96 3.25
CA LEU A 94 -13.17 4.06 4.41
C LEU A 94 -14.56 3.91 5.06
N ALA A 95 -15.34 4.99 5.15
CA ALA A 95 -16.72 4.92 5.61
C ALA A 95 -17.57 3.98 4.74
N ASN A 96 -17.37 4.01 3.41
CA ASN A 96 -18.03 3.09 2.49
C ASN A 96 -17.57 1.63 2.69
N ILE A 97 -16.27 1.40 2.89
CA ILE A 97 -15.73 0.07 3.20
C ILE A 97 -16.32 -0.46 4.50
N PHE A 98 -16.45 0.37 5.54
CA PHE A 98 -17.05 -0.02 6.81
C PHE A 98 -18.55 -0.31 6.71
N LYS A 99 -19.26 0.43 5.85
CA LYS A 99 -20.65 0.11 5.55
C LYS A 99 -20.77 -1.29 4.93
N GLU A 100 -20.01 -1.55 3.87
CA GLU A 100 -20.01 -2.87 3.21
C GLU A 100 -19.58 -3.98 4.17
N TYR A 101 -18.55 -3.75 4.98
CA TYR A 101 -18.10 -4.67 6.03
C TYR A 101 -19.22 -5.02 7.02
N SER A 102 -19.98 -4.03 7.48
CA SER A 102 -21.09 -4.24 8.41
C SER A 102 -22.26 -4.96 7.74
N ASP A 103 -22.58 -4.59 6.50
CA ASP A 103 -23.66 -5.19 5.72
C ASP A 103 -23.36 -6.66 5.35
N ASP A 104 -22.12 -6.97 4.95
CA ASP A 104 -21.65 -8.31 4.55
C ASP A 104 -21.49 -9.25 5.75
N LEU A 105 -20.80 -8.80 6.80
CA LEU A 105 -20.42 -9.67 7.93
C LEU A 105 -21.40 -9.62 9.11
N GLY A 106 -22.37 -8.70 9.10
CA GLY A 106 -23.29 -8.46 10.23
C GLY A 106 -22.58 -7.95 11.49
N LEU A 107 -21.37 -7.38 11.34
CA LEU A 107 -20.54 -6.90 12.44
C LEU A 107 -20.75 -5.41 12.68
N PRO A 108 -20.58 -4.92 13.93
CA PRO A 108 -20.69 -3.50 14.23
C PRO A 108 -19.64 -2.71 13.45
N THR A 109 -19.99 -1.48 13.06
CA THR A 109 -19.05 -0.56 12.42
C THR A 109 -17.79 -0.41 13.30
N PRO A 110 -16.57 -0.52 12.73
CA PRO A 110 -15.35 -0.38 13.51
C PRO A 110 -15.27 0.93 14.28
N SER A 111 -14.72 0.86 15.49
CA SER A 111 -14.65 2.00 16.41
C SER A 111 -13.69 3.09 15.94
N ASN A 112 -12.74 2.77 15.05
CA ASN A 112 -11.79 3.69 14.45
C ASN A 112 -11.37 3.26 13.02
N GLY A 113 -10.58 4.08 12.34
CA GLY A 113 -10.15 3.86 10.96
C GLY A 113 -8.80 3.15 10.78
N ASP A 114 -8.23 2.56 11.83
CA ASP A 114 -6.96 1.83 11.75
C ASP A 114 -7.18 0.40 11.25
N LEU A 115 -6.58 0.08 10.11
CA LEU A 115 -6.63 -1.23 9.48
C LEU A 115 -5.38 -2.08 9.76
N THR A 116 -4.50 -1.63 10.66
CA THR A 116 -3.35 -2.41 11.14
C THR A 116 -3.72 -3.86 11.54
N PRO A 117 -4.85 -4.13 12.23
CA PRO A 117 -5.25 -5.50 12.55
C PRO A 117 -5.43 -6.41 11.34
N TRP A 118 -5.86 -5.87 10.18
CA TRP A 118 -5.95 -6.66 8.94
C TRP A 118 -4.56 -7.01 8.41
N ALA A 119 -3.63 -6.05 8.44
CA ALA A 119 -2.26 -6.26 8.00
C ALA A 119 -1.53 -7.31 8.85
N GLU A 120 -1.71 -7.28 10.18
CA GLU A 120 -1.16 -8.28 11.11
C GLU A 120 -1.72 -9.70 10.87
N GLN A 121 -2.90 -9.81 10.28
CA GLN A 121 -3.58 -11.06 9.96
C GLN A 121 -3.35 -11.54 8.51
N GLY A 122 -2.41 -10.91 7.79
CA GLY A 122 -2.01 -11.34 6.45
C GLY A 122 -2.81 -10.70 5.31
N VAL A 123 -3.47 -9.57 5.54
CA VAL A 123 -4.06 -8.73 4.48
C VAL A 123 -3.04 -7.69 4.04
N MET A 124 -2.53 -7.80 2.82
CA MET A 124 -1.69 -6.76 2.24
C MET A 124 -2.55 -5.58 1.77
N LEU A 125 -2.36 -4.42 2.39
CA LEU A 125 -3.06 -3.16 2.09
C LEU A 125 -2.18 -2.28 1.19
N LEU A 126 -2.21 -2.54 -0.11
CA LEU A 126 -1.31 -1.94 -1.10
C LEU A 126 -2.03 -0.87 -1.93
N ASN A 127 -1.40 0.29 -2.14
CA ASN A 127 -1.82 1.19 -3.22
C ASN A 127 -1.02 0.91 -4.48
N ARG A 128 -1.59 1.13 -5.66
CA ARG A 128 -0.86 1.03 -6.94
C ARG A 128 0.27 2.06 -7.03
N VAL A 129 0.04 3.26 -6.50
CA VAL A 129 1.03 4.33 -6.32
C VAL A 129 1.23 4.58 -4.83
N LEU A 130 2.47 4.68 -4.33
CA LEU A 130 2.74 4.68 -2.88
C LEU A 130 2.86 6.07 -2.24
N THR A 131 2.83 7.13 -3.05
CA THR A 131 2.91 8.51 -2.57
C THR A 131 1.96 9.41 -3.36
N VAL A 132 1.59 10.56 -2.81
CA VAL A 132 0.77 11.58 -3.48
C VAL A 132 1.17 12.96 -2.97
N GLU A 133 1.08 13.99 -3.80
CA GLU A 133 1.17 15.39 -3.36
C GLU A 133 -0.10 15.76 -2.56
N PRO A 134 0.02 16.51 -1.43
CA PRO A 134 -1.12 16.95 -0.66
C PRO A 134 -2.21 17.62 -1.50
N SER A 135 -3.46 17.24 -1.26
CA SER A 135 -4.66 17.74 -1.96
C SER A 135 -4.71 17.46 -3.46
N ALA A 136 -3.74 16.72 -4.03
CA ALA A 136 -3.64 16.46 -5.46
C ALA A 136 -3.66 14.95 -5.74
N ALA A 137 -4.85 14.34 -5.68
CA ALA A 137 -5.04 12.92 -5.97
C ALA A 137 -4.45 12.54 -7.35
N ALA A 138 -3.82 11.37 -7.42
CA ALA A 138 -3.11 10.83 -8.57
C ALA A 138 -1.94 11.67 -9.12
N SER A 139 -1.46 12.68 -8.39
CA SER A 139 -0.32 13.54 -8.78
C SER A 139 0.96 12.78 -9.08
N HIS A 140 1.22 11.67 -8.37
CA HIS A 140 2.41 10.84 -8.56
C HIS A 140 2.16 9.61 -9.45
N ARG A 141 1.02 9.54 -10.13
CA ARG A 141 0.76 8.49 -11.14
C ARG A 141 1.76 8.61 -12.29
N LYS A 142 2.19 7.47 -12.82
CA LYS A 142 3.19 7.32 -13.90
C LYS A 142 4.57 7.88 -13.55
N LYS A 143 4.88 8.04 -12.25
CA LYS A 143 6.21 8.49 -11.80
C LYS A 143 7.18 7.34 -11.53
N GLY A 144 6.69 6.10 -11.42
CA GLY A 144 7.54 4.90 -11.32
C GLY A 144 7.12 3.90 -10.24
N TRP A 145 6.23 4.28 -9.33
CA TRP A 145 5.72 3.37 -8.29
C TRP A 145 5.04 2.13 -8.87
N GLU A 146 4.45 2.24 -10.05
CA GLU A 146 3.77 1.14 -10.71
C GLU A 146 4.70 -0.04 -10.98
N ALA A 147 5.98 0.18 -11.32
CA ALA A 147 6.92 -0.92 -11.49
C ALA A 147 7.16 -1.68 -10.17
N VAL A 148 7.27 -0.93 -9.06
CA VAL A 148 7.52 -1.50 -7.73
C VAL A 148 6.31 -2.33 -7.27
N THR A 149 5.12 -1.78 -7.35
CA THR A 149 3.91 -2.45 -6.88
C THR A 149 3.47 -3.57 -7.82
N GLU A 150 3.84 -3.51 -9.10
CA GLU A 150 3.66 -4.63 -10.04
C GLU A 150 4.55 -5.82 -9.65
N GLN A 151 5.82 -5.57 -9.38
CA GLN A 151 6.74 -6.61 -8.92
C GLN A 151 6.28 -7.25 -7.60
N ALA A 152 5.77 -6.44 -6.66
CA ALA A 152 5.22 -6.95 -5.41
C ALA A 152 4.10 -7.98 -5.65
N ILE A 153 3.21 -7.69 -6.61
CA ILE A 153 2.09 -8.57 -6.96
C ILE A 153 2.59 -9.82 -7.68
N ARG A 154 3.53 -9.69 -8.63
CA ARG A 154 4.16 -10.85 -9.30
C ARG A 154 4.78 -11.81 -8.29
N ALA A 155 5.48 -11.27 -7.29
CA ALA A 155 6.09 -12.08 -6.25
C ALA A 155 5.05 -12.83 -5.40
N LEU A 156 3.93 -12.19 -5.04
CA LEU A 156 2.85 -12.85 -4.32
C LEU A 156 2.17 -13.95 -5.12
N VAL A 157 1.95 -13.72 -6.42
CA VAL A 157 1.37 -14.70 -7.34
C VAL A 157 2.29 -15.90 -7.49
N ALA A 158 3.58 -15.67 -7.76
CA ALA A 158 4.56 -16.75 -7.87
C ALA A 158 4.68 -17.57 -6.57
N ARG A 159 4.63 -16.91 -5.39
CA ARG A 159 4.61 -17.63 -4.10
C ARG A 159 3.37 -18.50 -3.96
N ALA A 160 2.21 -18.05 -4.43
CA ALA A 160 0.96 -18.80 -4.32
C ALA A 160 0.93 -20.08 -5.18
N GLU A 161 1.88 -20.26 -6.10
CA GLU A 161 2.07 -21.51 -6.85
C GLU A 161 2.71 -22.62 -5.99
N ASP A 162 3.39 -22.27 -4.89
CA ASP A 162 3.92 -23.24 -3.93
C ASP A 162 2.77 -23.81 -3.08
N PRO A 163 2.47 -25.13 -3.14
CA PRO A 163 1.40 -25.75 -2.36
C PRO A 163 1.62 -25.70 -0.85
N ARG A 164 2.83 -25.34 -0.38
CA ARG A 164 3.15 -25.14 1.04
C ARG A 164 2.93 -23.70 1.49
N ALA A 165 2.79 -22.76 0.56
CA ALA A 165 2.53 -21.37 0.87
C ALA A 165 1.02 -21.12 1.05
N PRO A 166 0.62 -20.05 1.77
CA PRO A 166 -0.77 -19.61 1.78
C PRO A 166 -1.25 -19.26 0.37
N GLY A 167 -2.47 -19.68 0.04
CA GLY A 167 -3.15 -19.22 -1.17
C GLY A 167 -3.34 -17.69 -1.16
N LEU A 168 -3.57 -17.11 -2.34
CA LEU A 168 -3.72 -15.68 -2.52
C LEU A 168 -5.11 -15.34 -3.09
N VAL A 169 -5.83 -14.46 -2.40
CA VAL A 169 -7.05 -13.82 -2.91
C VAL A 169 -6.78 -12.34 -3.14
N ALA A 170 -7.16 -11.80 -4.30
CA ALA A 170 -7.02 -10.39 -4.62
C ALA A 170 -8.38 -9.68 -4.70
N ILE A 171 -8.51 -8.59 -3.95
CA ILE A 171 -9.64 -7.66 -3.96
C ILE A 171 -9.20 -6.39 -4.68
N LEU A 172 -9.69 -6.19 -5.90
CA LEU A 172 -9.29 -5.10 -6.78
C LEU A 172 -10.38 -4.02 -6.80
N TRP A 173 -10.20 -2.93 -6.05
CA TRP A 173 -11.16 -1.84 -6.00
C TRP A 173 -10.78 -0.68 -6.92
N GLY A 174 -11.56 -0.48 -7.98
CA GLY A 174 -11.39 0.60 -8.93
C GLY A 174 -10.66 0.20 -10.22
N ARG A 175 -10.63 1.12 -11.19
CA ARG A 175 -10.11 0.84 -12.54
C ARG A 175 -8.59 0.58 -12.56
N ASP A 176 -7.82 1.37 -11.80
CA ASP A 176 -6.37 1.20 -11.73
C ASP A 176 -6.01 -0.17 -11.11
N ALA A 177 -6.72 -0.59 -10.06
CA ALA A 177 -6.57 -1.93 -9.50
C ALA A 177 -6.94 -3.03 -10.51
N ALA A 178 -8.01 -2.83 -11.30
CA ALA A 178 -8.45 -3.81 -12.31
C ALA A 178 -7.41 -4.07 -13.42
N THR A 179 -6.46 -3.15 -13.65
CA THR A 179 -5.35 -3.38 -14.60
C THR A 179 -4.44 -4.56 -14.20
N LEU A 180 -4.54 -5.01 -12.95
CA LEU A 180 -3.76 -6.14 -12.42
C LEU A 180 -4.39 -7.51 -12.72
N LYS A 181 -5.65 -7.54 -13.19
CA LYS A 181 -6.37 -8.80 -13.49
C LYS A 181 -5.60 -9.75 -14.43
N PRO A 182 -4.85 -9.31 -15.45
CA PRO A 182 -4.07 -10.22 -16.29
C PRO A 182 -2.90 -10.90 -15.58
N MET A 183 -2.54 -10.45 -14.38
CA MET A 183 -1.43 -10.97 -13.58
C MET A 183 -1.88 -11.91 -12.46
N LEU A 184 -3.19 -12.00 -12.21
CA LEU A 184 -3.83 -12.72 -11.11
C LEU A 184 -4.69 -13.86 -11.66
#